data_AF-A0A967SWH3-F1
#
_entry.id   AF-A0A967SWH3-F1
#
_cell.length_a   1.000
_cell.length_b   1.000
_cell.length_c   1.000
_cell.angle_alpha   90.00
_cell.angle_beta   90.00
_cell.angle_gamma   90.00
#
_symmetry.space_group_name_H-M   'P 1'
#
loop_
_entity.id
_entity.type
_entity.pdbx_description
1 polymer ?
#
loop_
_entity_poly.entity_id
_entity_poly.type
_entity_poly.pdbx_seq_one_letter_code
_entity_poly.pdbx_strand_id
1 'polypeptide(L)' 'MPANLPPQYFEAEKRFRSSKNPLEKIDALEEMLAIMPKHKG' A
#
# COMPACT_ATOMS: atom_id res chain seq x y z
N MET A 1 -0.57 16.90 4.87
CA MET A 1 -0.81 17.15 3.44
C MET A 1 -1.46 15.93 2.82
N PRO A 2 -2.33 16.05 1.80
CA PRO A 2 -2.71 14.88 1.02
C PRO A 2 -1.43 14.26 0.42
N ALA A 3 -1.18 12.99 0.70
CA ALA A 3 -0.10 12.27 0.05
C ALA A 3 -0.50 12.06 -1.41
N ASN A 4 0.26 12.61 -2.36
CA ASN A 4 0.09 12.29 -3.77
C ASN A 4 0.67 10.89 -4.01
N LEU A 5 -0.14 9.86 -3.76
CA LEU A 5 0.28 8.47 -3.89
C LEU A 5 0.26 8.05 -5.37
N PRO A 6 1.26 7.30 -5.83
CA PRO A 6 1.33 6.89 -7.23
C PRO A 6 0.33 5.76 -7.51
N PRO A 7 -0.02 5.48 -8.79
CA PRO A 7 -0.99 4.46 -9.17
C PRO A 7 -0.78 3.08 -8.52
N GLN A 8 0.48 2.68 -8.34
CA GLN A 8 0.87 1.40 -7.74
C GLN A 8 0.35 1.24 -6.30
N TYR A 9 0.23 2.35 -5.55
CA TYR A 9 -0.33 2.30 -4.20
C TYR A 9 -1.79 1.83 -4.24
N PHE A 10 -2.59 2.35 -5.17
CA PHE A 10 -4.01 2.00 -5.27
C PHE A 10 -4.21 0.57 -5.75
N GLU A 11 -3.30 0.04 -6.58
CA GLU A 11 -3.31 -1.37 -6.96
C GLU A 11 -2.98 -2.30 -5.78
N ALA A 12 -2.00 -1.94 -4.95
CA ALA A 12 -1.67 -2.65 -3.71
C ALA A 12 -2.83 -2.56 -2.70
N GLU A 13 -3.44 -1.37 -2.54
CA GLU A 13 -4.61 -1.18 -1.68
C GLU A 13 -5.80 -2.02 -2.13
N LYS A 14 -6.05 -2.13 -3.44
CA LYS A 14 -7.12 -2.98 -3.97
C LYS A 14 -6.89 -4.44 -3.61
N ARG A 15 -5.66 -4.94 -3.75
CA ARG A 15 -5.28 -6.31 -3.34
C ARG A 15 -5.52 -6.52 -1.84
N PHE A 16 -5.03 -5.62 -1.01
CA PHE A 16 -5.22 -5.64 0.44
C PHE A 16 -6.71 -5.72 0.84
N ARG A 17 -7.56 -4.87 0.24
CA ARG A 17 -9.00 -4.82 0.53
C ARG A 17 -9.76 -6.05 0.03
N SER A 18 -9.34 -6.62 -1.10
CA SER A 18 -10.00 -7.79 -1.71
C SER A 18 -9.58 -9.13 -1.12
N SER A 19 -8.38 -9.23 -0.53
CA SER A 19 -7.87 -10.49 -0.03
C SER A 19 -8.60 -10.97 1.22
N LYS A 20 -8.79 -12.29 1.32
CA LYS A 20 -9.29 -12.99 2.52
C LYS A 20 -8.16 -13.69 3.28
N ASN A 21 -6.97 -13.76 2.70
CA ASN A 21 -5.81 -14.42 3.29
C ASN A 21 -4.99 -13.39 4.08
N PRO A 22 -4.71 -13.62 5.38
CA PRO A 22 -3.87 -12.73 6.16
C PRO A 22 -2.47 -12.50 5.57
N LEU A 23 -1.86 -13.51 4.95
CA LEU A 23 -0.51 -13.39 4.38
C LEU A 23 -0.51 -12.44 3.18
N GLU A 24 -1.45 -12.60 2.24
CA GLU A 24 -1.59 -11.70 1.10
C GLU A 24 -1.91 -10.26 1.51
N LYS A 25 -2.62 -10.07 2.64
CA LYS A 25 -2.84 -8.74 3.22
C LYS A 25 -1.54 -8.13 3.74
N ILE A 26 -0.70 -8.92 4.39
CA ILE A 26 0.61 -8.46 4.89
C ILE A 26 1.46 -8.03 3.69
N ASP A 27 1.57 -8.87 2.66
CA ASP A 27 2.36 -8.58 1.46
C ASP A 27 1.89 -7.28 0.78
N ALA A 28 0.58 -7.11 0.59
CA ALA A 28 0.03 -5.90 0.00
C ALA A 28 0.27 -4.65 0.87
N LEU A 29 0.21 -4.81 2.20
CA LEU A 29 0.48 -3.72 3.14
C LEU A 29 1.96 -3.31 3.12
N GLU A 30 2.89 -4.27 3.07
CA GLU A 30 4.32 -3.99 2.93
C GLU A 30 4.63 -3.24 1.63
N GLU A 31 3.97 -3.60 0.53
CA GLU A 31 4.09 -2.90 -0.74
C GLU A 31 3.57 -1.46 -0.65
N MET A 32 2.41 -1.24 -0.04
CA MET A 32 1.88 0.11 0.23
C MET A 32 2.85 0.96 1.06
N LEU A 33 3.45 0.38 2.11
CA LEU A 33 4.45 1.04 2.95
C LEU A 33 5.74 1.39 2.18
N ALA A 34 6.18 0.51 1.28
CA ALA A 34 7.35 0.74 0.45
C ALA A 34 7.14 1.87 -0.58
N ILE A 35 5.92 2.01 -1.10
CA ILE A 35 5.53 3.04 -2.06
C ILE A 35 5.38 4.41 -1.39
N MET A 36 4.91 4.44 -0.14
CA MET A 36 4.69 5.71 0.54
C MET A 36 5.98 6.54 0.62
N PRO A 37 5.92 7.83 0.23
CA PRO A 37 7.08 8.69 0.28
C PRO A 37 7.53 8.83 1.73
N LYS A 38 8.73 8.34 2.04
CA LYS A 38 9.38 8.55 3.33
C LYS A 38 9.73 10.02 3.46
N HIS A 39 8.82 10.81 4.01
CA HIS A 39 9.11 12.18 4.37
C HIS A 39 10.08 12.13 5.55
N LYS A 40 11.34 12.48 5.30
CA LYS A 40 12.27 12.87 6.36
C LYS A 40 11.93 14.31 6.74
N GLY A 41 11.00 14.46 7.68
CA GLY A 41 10.74 15.70 8.40
C GLY A 41 11.31 15.58 9.79
#